data_AF-A0A5B8MP13-F1
#
_entry.id   AF-A0A5B8MP13-F1
#
_cell.length_a   1.000
_cell.length_b   1.000
_cell.length_c   1.000
_cell.angle_alpha   90.00
_cell.angle_beta   90.00
_cell.angle_gamma   90.00
#
_symmetry.space_group_name_H-M   'P 1'
#
loop_
_entity.id
_entity.type
_entity.pdbx_description
1 polymer ?
#
loop_
_entity_poly.entity_id
_entity_poly.type
_entity_poly.pdbx_seq_one_letter_code
_entity_poly.pdbx_strand_id
1 'polypeptide(L)'
;MSSNAKANRPYWQQTMLRVKDAERSVAFYEKSLGFQLLSKWDFPQWEFSLYFMGTPMPGEGGKGGNVFDRDLVTLELTHNWGEDQPPIHPGNKDRDGFGHIAVAVDDVYAASDKLLAEGVEFKKKPDEGRMKGLAFALDPDGYWVEIVKREGTVDSGCPEFALAQTMLRIKDPSKSIPFYTEQFGMRLLAERHYGKDKGDFSLYFLANEADVEGETTPDPTTPEAMQHIKSHLYPNAVPVLELTHNHGTESDSDFQHNNGNVEPRRGFGHIGFLVDDVYEFSKGLEGAGVEFHKKPDDGSMKGLAFCLDPDGYWIEIINRGMNPESFK
;
A
#
# COMPACT_ATOMS: atom_id res chain seq x y z
N MET A 1 9.69 -30.25 12.12
CA MET A 1 8.63 -29.42 12.73
C MET A 1 8.63 -28.05 12.05
N SER A 2 8.24 -27.97 10.76
CA SER A 2 8.67 -26.88 9.87
C SER A 2 7.62 -26.47 8.80
N SER A 3 6.33 -26.60 9.05
CA SER A 3 5.31 -26.19 8.06
C SER A 3 4.07 -25.48 8.63
N ASN A 4 3.94 -25.37 9.95
CA ASN A 4 2.77 -24.78 10.61
C ASN A 4 2.97 -23.33 11.10
N ALA A 5 4.16 -22.74 10.95
CA ALA A 5 4.41 -21.37 11.44
C ALA A 5 3.93 -20.28 10.46
N LYS A 6 3.81 -20.60 9.16
CA LYS A 6 3.25 -19.70 8.14
C LYS A 6 1.72 -19.74 8.06
N ALA A 7 1.09 -20.82 8.50
CA ALA A 7 -0.36 -20.91 8.62
C ALA A 7 -0.82 -20.09 9.84
N ASN A 8 -1.86 -19.27 9.67
CA ASN A 8 -2.48 -18.34 10.63
C ASN A 8 -1.89 -16.93 10.79
N ARG A 9 -1.10 -16.39 9.85
CA ARG A 9 -0.70 -14.97 9.89
C ARG A 9 -1.36 -14.15 8.78
N PRO A 10 -1.97 -13.00 9.10
CA PRO A 10 -2.40 -12.04 8.09
C PRO A 10 -1.21 -11.60 7.23
N TYR A 11 -1.46 -11.32 5.96
CA TYR A 11 -0.46 -10.80 5.03
C TYR A 11 -1.06 -9.63 4.25
N TRP A 12 -0.52 -8.43 4.44
CA TRP A 12 -0.85 -7.27 3.62
C TRP A 12 -0.51 -7.59 2.18
N GLN A 13 -1.53 -7.58 1.31
CA GLN A 13 -1.42 -8.06 -0.06
C GLN A 13 -1.76 -6.99 -1.08
N GLN A 14 -2.65 -6.04 -0.79
CA GLN A 14 -2.97 -5.00 -1.76
C GLN A 14 -3.08 -3.61 -1.16
N THR A 15 -2.76 -2.63 -1.99
CA THR A 15 -3.19 -1.24 -1.86
C THR A 15 -4.14 -0.94 -3.00
N MET A 16 -5.38 -0.55 -2.69
CA MET A 16 -6.40 -0.32 -3.70
C MET A 16 -6.53 1.18 -4.02
N LEU A 17 -6.38 1.50 -5.31
CA LEU A 17 -6.65 2.83 -5.85
C LEU A 17 -7.80 2.76 -6.86
N ARG A 18 -8.77 3.67 -6.73
CA ARG A 18 -9.75 3.87 -7.80
C ARG A 18 -9.11 4.64 -8.95
N VAL A 19 -9.34 4.16 -10.17
CA VAL A 19 -8.83 4.77 -11.40
C VAL A 19 -9.98 5.10 -12.34
N LYS A 20 -9.86 6.20 -13.08
CA LYS A 20 -10.90 6.64 -14.02
C LYS A 20 -10.86 5.88 -15.35
N ASP A 21 -9.66 5.55 -15.81
CA ASP A 21 -9.41 4.86 -17.07
C ASP A 21 -8.42 3.73 -16.83
N ALA A 22 -8.93 2.50 -16.74
CA ALA A 22 -8.10 1.34 -16.43
C ALA A 22 -7.02 1.08 -17.49
N GLU A 23 -7.31 1.30 -18.78
CA GLU A 23 -6.33 1.05 -19.84
C GLU A 23 -5.17 2.03 -19.73
N ARG A 24 -5.48 3.31 -19.51
CA ARG A 24 -4.46 4.35 -19.30
C ARG A 24 -3.63 4.09 -18.05
N SER A 25 -4.26 3.71 -16.94
CA SER A 25 -3.56 3.44 -15.67
C SER A 25 -2.70 2.19 -15.76
N VAL A 26 -3.22 1.06 -16.28
CA VAL A 26 -2.43 -0.16 -16.51
C VAL A 26 -1.25 0.11 -17.44
N ALA A 27 -1.46 0.83 -18.55
CA ALA A 27 -0.39 1.16 -19.49
C ALA A 27 0.70 2.04 -18.84
N PHE A 28 0.33 2.98 -17.98
CA PHE A 28 1.29 3.79 -17.22
C PHE A 28 2.15 2.89 -16.31
N TYR A 29 1.52 2.05 -15.49
CA TYR A 29 2.24 1.18 -14.56
C TYR A 29 3.11 0.15 -15.29
N GLU A 30 2.63 -0.48 -16.37
CA GLU A 30 3.42 -1.44 -17.15
C GLU A 30 4.57 -0.77 -17.92
N LYS A 31 4.30 0.32 -18.65
CA LYS A 31 5.28 0.92 -19.56
C LYS A 31 6.30 1.77 -18.82
N SER A 32 5.85 2.65 -17.95
CA SER A 32 6.71 3.67 -17.33
C SER A 32 7.36 3.17 -16.05
N LEU A 33 6.65 2.35 -15.29
CA LEU A 33 7.16 1.82 -14.01
C LEU A 33 7.49 0.32 -14.08
N GLY A 34 7.31 -0.35 -15.22
CA GLY A 34 7.71 -1.76 -15.38
C GLY A 34 6.92 -2.75 -14.53
N PHE A 35 5.76 -2.35 -13.97
CA PHE A 35 4.88 -3.27 -13.25
C PHE A 35 4.37 -4.35 -14.21
N GLN A 36 4.01 -5.50 -13.65
CA GLN A 36 3.34 -6.57 -14.37
C GLN A 36 1.86 -6.57 -14.00
N LEU A 37 0.97 -6.64 -14.99
CA LEU A 37 -0.43 -7.01 -14.74
C LEU A 37 -0.48 -8.51 -14.40
N LEU A 38 -0.72 -8.84 -13.13
CA LEU A 38 -0.71 -10.22 -12.62
C LEU A 38 -2.06 -10.90 -12.81
N SER A 39 -3.14 -10.19 -12.51
CA SER A 39 -4.51 -10.68 -12.68
C SER A 39 -5.47 -9.53 -12.99
N LYS A 40 -6.53 -9.85 -13.74
CA LYS A 40 -7.65 -8.95 -14.02
C LYS A 40 -8.94 -9.68 -13.73
N TRP A 41 -9.78 -9.11 -12.88
CA TRP A 41 -11.09 -9.67 -12.53
C TRP A 41 -12.19 -8.72 -12.95
N ASP A 42 -13.18 -9.25 -13.66
CA ASP A 42 -14.35 -8.50 -14.10
C ASP A 42 -15.56 -8.95 -13.28
N PHE A 43 -16.32 -7.99 -12.77
CA PHE A 43 -17.54 -8.24 -12.00
C PHE A 43 -18.75 -7.56 -12.67
N PRO A 44 -19.27 -8.14 -13.79
CA PRO A 44 -20.36 -7.52 -14.55
C PRO A 44 -21.62 -7.24 -13.73
N GLN A 45 -21.91 -8.08 -12.74
CA GLN A 45 -23.06 -7.93 -11.84
C GLN A 45 -22.99 -6.69 -10.94
N TRP A 46 -21.78 -6.17 -10.70
CA TRP A 46 -21.53 -4.99 -9.88
C TRP A 46 -20.88 -3.85 -10.67
N GLU A 47 -20.73 -4.02 -11.98
CA GLU A 47 -20.22 -3.03 -12.93
C GLU A 47 -18.86 -2.45 -12.52
N PHE A 48 -17.91 -3.31 -12.16
CA PHE A 48 -16.51 -2.90 -11.95
C PHE A 48 -15.50 -3.98 -12.37
N SER A 49 -14.26 -3.56 -12.55
CA SER A 49 -13.11 -4.43 -12.81
C SER A 49 -11.97 -4.12 -11.84
N LEU A 50 -11.24 -5.16 -11.44
CA LEU A 50 -10.02 -5.09 -10.63
C LEU A 50 -8.81 -5.49 -11.49
N TYR A 51 -7.72 -4.76 -11.33
CA TYR A 51 -6.44 -5.03 -12.00
C TYR A 51 -5.33 -5.06 -10.96
N PHE A 52 -4.73 -6.22 -10.75
CA PHE A 52 -3.67 -6.41 -9.78
C PHE A 52 -2.31 -6.24 -10.46
N MET A 53 -1.64 -5.14 -10.14
CA MET A 53 -0.33 -4.77 -10.66
C MET A 53 0.74 -5.09 -9.62
N GLY A 54 1.90 -5.61 -10.02
CA GLY A 54 2.98 -5.85 -9.08
C GLY A 54 4.37 -5.77 -9.70
N THR A 55 5.39 -5.74 -8.84
CA THR A 55 6.82 -5.75 -9.23
C THR A 55 7.49 -7.01 -8.67
N PRO A 56 7.04 -8.21 -9.09
CA PRO A 56 7.54 -9.46 -8.53
C PRO A 56 9.02 -9.68 -8.85
N MET A 57 9.73 -10.38 -7.96
CA MET A 57 11.06 -10.89 -8.27
C MET A 57 10.98 -11.97 -9.38
N PRO A 58 12.10 -12.31 -10.05
CA PRO A 58 12.07 -13.31 -11.11
C PRO A 58 11.56 -14.65 -10.60
N GLY A 59 10.58 -15.22 -11.32
CA GLY A 59 9.93 -16.48 -10.94
C GLY A 59 8.67 -16.32 -10.09
N GLU A 60 8.43 -15.15 -9.50
CA GLU A 60 7.19 -14.84 -8.74
C GLU A 60 6.12 -14.15 -9.61
N GLY A 61 6.54 -13.65 -10.77
CA GLY A 61 5.68 -12.96 -11.74
C GLY A 61 4.95 -13.87 -12.72
N GLY A 62 4.47 -13.27 -13.81
CA GLY A 62 3.72 -13.97 -14.85
C GLY A 62 2.22 -13.63 -14.86
N LYS A 63 1.68 -13.44 -16.08
CA LYS A 63 0.26 -13.16 -16.31
C LYS A 63 -0.56 -14.44 -16.10
N GLY A 64 -1.61 -14.34 -15.29
CA GLY A 64 -2.51 -15.46 -15.01
C GLY A 64 -2.17 -16.19 -13.71
N GLY A 65 -3.19 -16.78 -13.10
CA GLY A 65 -3.16 -17.31 -11.73
C GLY A 65 -3.86 -16.38 -10.74
N ASN A 66 -4.19 -16.92 -9.57
CA ASN A 66 -4.82 -16.16 -8.52
C ASN A 66 -3.75 -15.38 -7.73
N VAL A 67 -3.93 -14.06 -7.61
CA VAL A 67 -3.03 -13.20 -6.83
C VAL A 67 -3.14 -13.47 -5.33
N PHE A 68 -4.25 -14.04 -4.86
CA PHE A 68 -4.45 -14.39 -3.46
C PHE A 68 -3.82 -15.73 -3.07
N ASP A 69 -3.19 -16.44 -4.01
CA ASP A 69 -2.32 -17.60 -3.72
C ASP A 69 -0.87 -17.19 -3.42
N ARG A 70 -0.55 -15.89 -3.49
CA ARG A 70 0.82 -15.37 -3.44
C ARG A 70 1.01 -14.50 -2.21
N ASP A 71 2.12 -14.69 -1.52
CA ASP A 71 2.67 -13.71 -0.57
C ASP A 71 3.41 -12.64 -1.40
N LEU A 72 2.64 -11.79 -2.06
CA LEU A 72 3.15 -10.68 -2.88
C LEU A 72 2.23 -9.47 -2.73
N VAL A 73 2.80 -8.33 -2.34
CA VAL A 73 2.05 -7.07 -2.29
C VAL A 73 1.83 -6.52 -3.69
N THR A 74 0.60 -6.12 -3.97
CA THR A 74 0.13 -5.62 -5.26
C THR A 74 -0.51 -4.25 -5.13
N LEU A 75 -0.49 -3.51 -6.24
CA LEU A 75 -1.33 -2.35 -6.44
C LEU A 75 -2.61 -2.82 -7.14
N GLU A 76 -3.73 -2.76 -6.44
CA GLU A 76 -5.04 -3.06 -6.99
C GLU A 76 -5.64 -1.78 -7.59
N LEU A 77 -5.87 -1.78 -8.90
CA LEU A 77 -6.60 -0.71 -9.57
C LEU A 77 -8.05 -1.12 -9.72
N THR A 78 -8.95 -0.35 -9.12
CA THR A 78 -10.39 -0.55 -9.28
C THR A 78 -10.97 0.46 -10.24
N HIS A 79 -11.61 -0.05 -11.29
CA HIS A 79 -12.32 0.76 -12.28
C HIS A 79 -13.81 0.42 -12.24
N ASN A 80 -14.63 1.37 -11.82
CA ASN A 80 -16.08 1.26 -11.95
C ASN A 80 -16.46 1.51 -13.41
N TRP A 81 -17.47 0.84 -13.93
CA TRP A 81 -17.87 1.00 -15.32
C TRP A 81 -18.82 2.20 -15.49
N GLY A 82 -18.96 2.67 -16.72
CA GLY A 82 -19.82 3.81 -17.06
C GLY A 82 -19.08 5.15 -17.12
N GLU A 83 -19.75 6.13 -17.73
CA GLU A 83 -19.17 7.44 -18.08
C GLU A 83 -19.31 8.49 -16.97
N ASP A 84 -20.25 8.32 -16.04
CA ASP A 84 -20.55 9.27 -14.95
C ASP A 84 -19.82 8.89 -13.65
N GLN A 85 -18.50 8.79 -13.73
CA GLN A 85 -17.65 8.54 -12.56
C GLN A 85 -17.26 9.86 -11.88
N PRO A 86 -17.37 9.94 -10.54
CA PRO A 86 -16.95 11.12 -9.80
C PRO A 86 -15.44 11.36 -9.98
N PRO A 87 -14.97 12.62 -9.85
CA PRO A 87 -13.55 12.91 -9.91
C PRO A 87 -12.76 12.13 -8.86
N ILE A 88 -11.62 11.57 -9.26
CA ILE A 88 -10.68 10.92 -8.34
C ILE A 88 -9.98 11.96 -7.47
N HIS A 89 -9.94 11.71 -6.17
CA HIS A 89 -9.24 12.49 -5.17
C HIS A 89 -7.95 11.77 -4.71
N PRO A 90 -6.76 12.21 -5.15
CA PRO A 90 -5.50 11.51 -4.88
C PRO A 90 -4.93 11.73 -3.46
N GLY A 91 -5.73 12.25 -2.52
CA GLY A 91 -5.37 12.49 -1.12
C GLY A 91 -4.57 13.79 -0.87
N ASN A 92 -3.50 14.03 -1.63
CA ASN A 92 -2.53 15.08 -1.29
C ASN A 92 -2.97 16.53 -1.49
N LYS A 93 -4.09 16.80 -2.17
CA LYS A 93 -4.53 18.17 -2.46
C LYS A 93 -4.76 18.97 -1.17
N ASP A 94 -5.35 18.32 -0.17
CA ASP A 94 -5.61 18.88 1.15
C ASP A 94 -4.61 18.37 2.22
N ARG A 95 -3.55 17.66 1.80
CA ARG A 95 -2.60 16.93 2.67
C ARG A 95 -3.31 16.01 3.68
N ASP A 96 -4.37 15.36 3.22
CA ASP A 96 -5.28 14.61 4.06
C ASP A 96 -5.43 13.18 3.53
N GLY A 97 -5.47 12.21 4.42
CA GLY A 97 -5.65 10.82 4.04
C GLY A 97 -4.41 10.18 3.41
N PHE A 98 -4.67 9.31 2.42
CA PHE A 98 -3.67 8.66 1.57
C PHE A 98 -2.58 9.62 1.08
N GLY A 99 -1.34 9.21 1.25
CA GLY A 99 -0.16 9.94 0.81
C GLY A 99 0.25 9.55 -0.58
N HIS A 100 0.82 8.37 -0.75
CA HIS A 100 1.40 7.96 -2.03
C HIS A 100 1.64 6.45 -2.03
N ILE A 101 1.94 5.92 -3.21
CA ILE A 101 2.77 4.72 -3.30
C ILE A 101 4.20 5.14 -3.61
N ALA A 102 5.18 4.32 -3.28
CA ALA A 102 6.57 4.56 -3.66
C ALA A 102 7.12 3.42 -4.52
N VAL A 103 8.05 3.77 -5.39
CA VAL A 103 8.89 2.83 -6.12
C VAL A 103 10.37 3.08 -5.78
N ALA A 104 11.08 2.01 -5.47
CA ALA A 104 12.50 2.04 -5.21
C ALA A 104 13.30 1.81 -6.49
N VAL A 105 14.34 2.64 -6.68
CA VAL A 105 15.23 2.64 -7.84
C VAL A 105 16.68 2.81 -7.41
N ASP A 106 17.63 2.43 -8.27
CA ASP A 106 19.06 2.59 -8.01
C ASP A 106 19.52 4.05 -8.07
N ASP A 107 18.98 4.79 -9.03
CA ASP A 107 19.28 6.19 -9.27
C ASP A 107 18.00 6.97 -9.55
N VAL A 108 17.59 7.78 -8.57
CA VAL A 108 16.38 8.62 -8.64
C VAL A 108 16.45 9.62 -9.79
N TYR A 109 17.62 10.17 -10.11
CA TYR A 109 17.76 11.17 -11.17
C TYR A 109 17.61 10.52 -12.53
N ALA A 110 18.34 9.43 -12.78
CA ALA A 110 18.23 8.70 -14.05
C ALA A 110 16.82 8.14 -14.28
N ALA A 111 16.20 7.59 -13.23
CA ALA A 111 14.81 7.12 -13.28
C ALA A 111 13.84 8.28 -13.57
N SER A 112 14.03 9.44 -12.93
CA SER A 112 13.20 10.62 -13.19
C SER A 112 13.35 11.15 -14.61
N ASP A 113 14.59 11.19 -15.14
CA ASP A 113 14.86 11.63 -16.52
C ASP A 113 14.19 10.72 -17.55
N LYS A 114 14.22 9.39 -17.31
CA LYS A 114 13.51 8.41 -18.14
C LYS A 114 12.00 8.66 -18.14
N LEU A 115 11.40 8.83 -16.97
CA LEU A 115 9.95 9.10 -16.84
C LEU A 115 9.55 10.43 -17.51
N LEU A 116 10.37 11.48 -17.35
CA LEU A 116 10.15 12.76 -18.03
C LEU A 116 10.23 12.63 -19.56
N ALA A 117 11.17 11.83 -20.07
CA ALA A 117 11.30 11.56 -21.50
C ALA A 117 10.09 10.78 -22.07
N GLU A 118 9.41 9.99 -21.24
CA GLU A 118 8.15 9.32 -21.57
C GLU A 118 6.91 10.22 -21.43
N GLY A 119 7.08 11.45 -20.96
CA GLY A 119 6.01 12.42 -20.77
C GLY A 119 5.25 12.29 -19.45
N VAL A 120 5.80 11.56 -18.47
CA VAL A 120 5.22 11.47 -17.13
C VAL A 120 5.29 12.82 -16.43
N GLU A 121 4.17 13.24 -15.83
CA GLU A 121 4.12 14.47 -15.06
C GLU A 121 4.75 14.29 -13.68
N PHE A 122 5.36 15.34 -13.16
CA PHE A 122 5.97 15.34 -11.83
C PHE A 122 5.30 16.40 -10.97
N LYS A 123 4.95 16.01 -9.75
CA LYS A 123 4.61 16.95 -8.70
C LYS A 123 5.85 17.69 -8.19
N LYS A 124 6.98 16.96 -8.13
CA LYS A 124 8.27 17.46 -7.64
C LYS A 124 9.39 16.62 -8.26
N LYS A 125 10.35 17.27 -8.93
CA LYS A 125 11.57 16.65 -9.47
C LYS A 125 12.64 16.43 -8.40
N PRO A 126 13.64 15.55 -8.61
CA PRO A 126 14.62 15.22 -7.59
C PRO A 126 15.53 16.38 -7.16
N ASP A 127 15.67 17.38 -8.03
CA ASP A 127 16.42 18.61 -7.83
C ASP A 127 15.54 19.79 -7.38
N GLU A 128 14.26 19.59 -7.06
CA GLU A 128 13.34 20.64 -6.62
C GLU A 128 13.11 20.65 -5.10
N GLY A 129 12.73 21.80 -4.55
CA GLY A 129 12.42 21.96 -3.13
C GLY A 129 13.63 21.84 -2.19
N ARG A 130 13.38 21.74 -0.88
CA ARG A 130 14.44 21.64 0.14
C ARG A 130 15.06 20.24 0.23
N MET A 131 14.24 19.20 0.08
CA MET A 131 14.67 17.81 0.16
C MET A 131 15.07 17.32 -1.23
N LYS A 132 16.36 17.08 -1.45
CA LYS A 132 16.91 16.57 -2.71
C LYS A 132 17.04 15.05 -2.68
N GLY A 133 17.13 14.43 -3.85
CA GLY A 133 17.39 12.99 -3.98
C GLY A 133 16.16 12.09 -3.83
N LEU A 134 14.96 12.68 -3.89
CA LEU A 134 13.68 11.99 -4.07
C LEU A 134 12.79 12.82 -4.98
N ALA A 135 11.90 12.16 -5.71
CA ALA A 135 10.96 12.79 -6.62
C ALA A 135 9.54 12.26 -6.41
N PHE A 136 8.54 13.00 -6.86
CA PHE A 136 7.14 12.57 -6.90
C PHE A 136 6.62 12.72 -8.33
N ALA A 137 6.47 11.59 -9.00
CA ALA A 137 5.73 11.49 -10.26
C ALA A 137 4.22 11.50 -9.98
N LEU A 138 3.42 11.79 -11.01
CA LEU A 138 1.97 11.70 -10.99
C LEU A 138 1.53 10.57 -11.91
N ASP A 139 0.68 9.70 -11.39
CA ASP A 139 -0.01 8.71 -12.20
C ASP A 139 -1.14 9.40 -13.03
N PRO A 140 -1.83 8.65 -13.92
CA PRO A 140 -2.87 9.20 -14.78
C PRO A 140 -4.04 9.88 -14.08
N ASP A 141 -4.32 9.51 -12.82
CA ASP A 141 -5.38 10.04 -11.97
C ASP A 141 -4.87 11.07 -10.94
N GLY A 142 -3.56 11.35 -10.95
CA GLY A 142 -2.91 12.35 -10.11
C GLY A 142 -2.47 11.84 -8.73
N TYR A 143 -2.52 10.52 -8.48
CA TYR A 143 -1.87 9.93 -7.32
C TYR A 143 -0.37 10.15 -7.39
N TRP A 144 0.23 10.38 -6.23
CA TRP A 144 1.66 10.59 -6.16
C TRP A 144 2.36 9.24 -6.15
N VAL A 145 3.39 9.10 -6.98
CA VAL A 145 4.33 7.99 -6.97
C VAL A 145 5.67 8.54 -6.52
N GLU A 146 6.08 8.24 -5.29
CA GLU A 146 7.40 8.62 -4.81
C GLU A 146 8.46 7.75 -5.48
N ILE A 147 9.53 8.37 -5.96
CA ILE A 147 10.71 7.68 -6.49
C ILE A 147 11.81 7.81 -5.45
N VAL A 148 12.11 6.69 -4.80
CA VAL A 148 13.06 6.61 -3.69
C VAL A 148 14.28 5.79 -4.06
N LYS A 149 15.41 6.14 -3.45
CA LYS A 149 16.66 5.42 -3.65
C LYS A 149 16.69 4.14 -2.81
N ARG A 150 16.98 3.00 -3.43
CA ARG A 150 17.49 1.80 -2.75
C ARG A 150 19.02 1.82 -2.65
N GLU A 151 19.53 1.10 -1.67
CA GLU A 151 20.93 1.02 -1.34
C GLU A 151 21.37 -0.45 -1.23
N GLY A 152 22.65 -0.70 -0.97
CA GLY A 152 23.16 -2.06 -0.81
C GLY A 152 23.28 -2.84 -2.13
N THR A 153 23.39 -4.16 -2.01
CA THR A 153 23.48 -5.06 -3.16
C THR A 153 22.08 -5.37 -3.65
N VAL A 154 21.81 -5.01 -4.89
CA VAL A 154 20.54 -5.32 -5.56
C VAL A 154 20.64 -6.68 -6.20
N ASP A 155 19.68 -7.55 -5.91
CA ASP A 155 19.58 -8.82 -6.61
C ASP A 155 19.44 -8.53 -8.11
N SER A 156 20.21 -9.24 -8.94
CA SER A 156 20.18 -9.15 -10.40
C SER A 156 18.78 -9.26 -11.02
N GLY A 157 17.83 -9.82 -10.27
CA GLY A 157 16.44 -9.95 -10.65
C GLY A 157 15.51 -8.79 -10.32
N CYS A 158 15.92 -7.88 -9.42
CA CYS A 158 15.02 -6.88 -8.87
C CYS A 158 14.53 -5.91 -9.96
N PRO A 159 13.22 -5.64 -10.05
CA PRO A 159 12.69 -4.67 -11.01
C PRO A 159 13.38 -3.31 -10.92
N GLU A 160 13.53 -2.62 -12.05
CA GLU A 160 14.14 -1.28 -12.12
C GLU A 160 13.40 -0.29 -11.20
N PHE A 161 12.07 -0.34 -11.24
CA PHE A 161 11.18 0.31 -10.29
C PHE A 161 10.47 -0.78 -9.51
N ALA A 162 10.82 -0.96 -8.25
CA ALA A 162 10.19 -1.94 -7.37
C ALA A 162 9.18 -1.26 -6.44
N LEU A 163 7.95 -1.76 -6.32
CA LEU A 163 6.99 -1.26 -5.33
C LEU A 163 7.63 -1.32 -3.94
N ALA A 164 7.71 -0.16 -3.29
CA ALA A 164 8.49 0.02 -2.08
C ALA A 164 7.62 0.45 -0.91
N GLN A 165 6.57 1.23 -1.13
CA GLN A 165 5.75 1.75 -0.05
C GLN A 165 4.30 1.96 -0.44
N THR A 166 3.44 1.91 0.57
CA THR A 166 2.15 2.62 0.60
C THR A 166 2.16 3.53 1.80
N MET A 167 1.85 4.81 1.62
CA MET A 167 1.86 5.80 2.69
C MET A 167 0.44 6.24 3.05
N LEU A 168 0.09 6.10 4.33
CA LEU A 168 -1.15 6.61 4.92
C LEU A 168 -0.82 7.65 5.99
N ARG A 169 -1.57 8.75 6.02
CA ARG A 169 -1.50 9.67 7.15
C ARG A 169 -2.36 9.15 8.29
N ILE A 170 -1.83 9.20 9.50
CA ILE A 170 -2.50 8.75 10.72
C ILE A 170 -2.58 9.87 11.75
N LYS A 171 -3.61 9.81 12.57
CA LYS A 171 -3.88 10.77 13.64
C LYS A 171 -3.02 10.50 14.87
N ASP A 172 -2.90 9.24 15.28
CA ASP A 172 -2.30 8.89 16.57
C ASP A 172 -1.50 7.57 16.44
N PRO A 173 -0.16 7.63 16.38
CA PRO A 173 0.67 6.44 16.24
C PRO A 173 0.53 5.47 17.42
N SER A 174 0.13 5.96 18.61
CA SER A 174 -0.09 5.08 19.77
C SER A 174 -1.32 4.16 19.60
N LYS A 175 -2.18 4.44 18.62
CA LYS A 175 -3.34 3.60 18.26
C LYS A 175 -3.07 2.83 16.97
N SER A 176 -2.58 3.51 15.94
CA SER A 176 -2.42 2.91 14.61
C SER A 176 -1.31 1.86 14.60
N ILE A 177 -0.19 2.06 15.31
CA ILE A 177 0.90 1.06 15.35
C ILE A 177 0.43 -0.25 16.00
N PRO A 178 -0.14 -0.26 17.24
CA PRO A 178 -0.66 -1.51 17.83
C PRO A 178 -1.75 -2.18 16.99
N PHE A 179 -2.57 -1.42 16.28
CA PHE A 179 -3.55 -2.00 15.37
C PHE A 179 -2.86 -2.86 14.29
N TYR A 180 -1.88 -2.30 13.57
CA TYR A 180 -1.18 -3.04 12.52
C TYR A 180 -0.26 -4.14 13.07
N THR A 181 0.40 -3.92 14.21
CA THR A 181 1.34 -4.91 14.76
C THR A 181 0.66 -6.03 15.53
N GLU A 182 -0.33 -5.73 16.38
CA GLU A 182 -0.98 -6.71 17.25
C GLU A 182 -2.16 -7.40 16.58
N GLN A 183 -2.95 -6.70 15.76
CA GLN A 183 -4.14 -7.28 15.13
C GLN A 183 -3.82 -7.89 13.76
N PHE A 184 -2.97 -7.22 12.98
CA PHE A 184 -2.59 -7.65 11.62
C PHE A 184 -1.20 -8.28 11.54
N GLY A 185 -0.49 -8.39 12.65
CA GLY A 185 0.78 -9.12 12.72
C GLY A 185 1.91 -8.50 11.89
N MET A 186 1.83 -7.20 11.58
CA MET A 186 2.94 -6.50 10.93
C MET A 186 4.08 -6.25 11.92
N ARG A 187 5.29 -6.07 11.40
CA ARG A 187 6.47 -5.68 12.19
C ARG A 187 6.83 -4.22 11.96
N LEU A 188 6.93 -3.43 13.01
CA LEU A 188 7.52 -2.09 12.94
C LEU A 188 9.03 -2.21 12.75
N LEU A 189 9.53 -1.67 11.64
CA LEU A 189 10.94 -1.77 11.25
C LEU A 189 11.72 -0.48 11.50
N ALA A 190 11.08 0.69 11.37
CA ALA A 190 11.76 1.97 11.55
C ALA A 190 10.80 3.08 11.95
N GLU A 191 11.33 4.06 12.70
CA GLU A 191 10.65 5.30 13.07
C GLU A 191 11.55 6.50 12.79
N ARG A 192 10.99 7.60 12.26
CA ARG A 192 11.75 8.84 12.03
C ARG A 192 10.95 10.04 12.49
N HIS A 193 11.51 10.79 13.44
CA HIS A 193 10.89 11.98 14.00
C HIS A 193 11.55 13.25 13.48
N TYR A 194 10.73 14.17 12.98
CA TYR A 194 11.16 15.45 12.43
C TYR A 194 10.52 16.58 13.22
N GLY A 195 11.35 17.46 13.79
CA GLY A 195 10.86 18.62 14.54
C GLY A 195 10.30 19.74 13.67
N LYS A 196 9.90 20.84 14.32
CA LYS A 196 9.30 22.03 13.69
C LYS A 196 10.13 22.67 12.58
N ASP A 197 11.45 22.55 12.62
CA ASP A 197 12.35 23.03 11.58
C ASP A 197 12.22 22.24 10.26
N LYS A 198 11.64 21.03 10.32
CA LYS A 198 11.50 20.10 9.20
C LYS A 198 10.06 19.74 8.86
N GLY A 199 9.07 20.34 9.51
CA GLY A 199 7.65 20.15 9.21
C GLY A 199 6.81 19.59 10.35
N ASP A 200 7.44 19.20 11.47
CA ASP A 200 6.78 18.67 12.68
C ASP A 200 5.93 17.41 12.45
N PHE A 201 6.59 16.31 12.09
CA PHE A 201 5.93 15.04 11.80
C PHE A 201 6.83 13.84 12.12
N SER A 202 6.21 12.67 12.22
CA SER A 202 6.88 11.38 12.40
C SER A 202 6.47 10.39 11.32
N LEU A 203 7.38 9.49 10.96
CA LEU A 203 7.17 8.41 10.00
C LEU A 203 7.40 7.07 10.69
N TYR A 204 6.58 6.07 10.38
CA TYR A 204 6.66 4.71 10.92
C TYR A 204 6.55 3.72 9.76
N PHE A 205 7.47 2.76 9.67
CA PHE A 205 7.55 1.85 8.53
C PHE A 205 7.33 0.41 9.00
N LEU A 206 6.30 -0.24 8.48
CA LEU A 206 5.89 -1.58 8.87
C LEU A 206 5.99 -2.54 7.68
N ALA A 207 6.42 -3.78 7.91
CA ALA A 207 6.42 -4.84 6.90
C ALA A 207 5.55 -6.01 7.34
N ASN A 208 5.18 -6.88 6.40
CA ASN A 208 4.64 -8.18 6.75
C ASN A 208 5.68 -8.96 7.55
N GLU A 209 5.26 -9.59 8.65
CA GLU A 209 6.14 -10.47 9.44
C GLU A 209 6.74 -11.60 8.58
N ALA A 210 5.96 -12.13 7.62
CA ALA A 210 6.41 -13.19 6.72
C ALA A 210 7.59 -12.78 5.81
N ASP A 211 7.72 -11.50 5.50
CA ASP A 211 8.76 -10.97 4.61
C ASP A 211 10.08 -10.69 5.36
N VAL A 212 10.04 -10.65 6.69
CA VAL A 212 11.21 -10.37 7.56
C VAL A 212 11.42 -11.44 8.64
N GLU A 213 10.80 -12.61 8.46
CA GLU A 213 10.88 -13.70 9.42
C GLU A 213 12.29 -14.28 9.48
N GLY A 214 12.84 -14.40 10.69
CA GLY A 214 14.20 -14.90 10.90
C GLY A 214 15.31 -13.88 10.64
N GLU A 215 14.98 -12.67 10.18
CA GLU A 215 15.95 -11.59 10.05
C GLU A 215 16.24 -10.91 11.39
N THR A 216 17.49 -10.47 11.56
CA THR A 216 17.86 -9.58 12.67
C THR A 216 17.63 -8.14 12.22
N THR A 217 16.52 -7.56 12.65
CA THR A 217 16.18 -6.16 12.34
C THR A 217 16.78 -5.23 13.41
N PRO A 218 17.29 -4.04 13.03
CA PRO A 218 17.72 -3.04 14.01
C PRO A 218 16.57 -2.57 14.91
N ASP A 219 16.90 -1.93 16.03
CA ASP A 219 15.91 -1.21 16.83
C ASP A 219 15.26 -0.10 15.98
N PRO A 220 13.92 -0.03 15.87
CA PRO A 220 13.23 0.91 14.97
C PRO A 220 13.59 2.39 15.18
N THR A 221 14.00 2.77 16.39
CA THR A 221 14.34 4.16 16.74
C THR A 221 15.71 4.60 16.25
N THR A 222 16.53 3.66 15.76
CA THR A 222 17.93 3.90 15.39
C THR A 222 18.09 4.35 13.94
N PRO A 223 19.14 5.13 13.60
CA PRO A 223 19.47 5.49 12.21
C PRO A 223 19.63 4.30 11.26
N GLU A 224 20.07 3.16 11.78
CA GLU A 224 20.30 1.91 11.05
C GLU A 224 19.00 1.28 10.56
N ALA A 225 17.86 1.53 11.24
CA ALA A 225 16.56 0.97 10.90
C ALA A 225 16.09 1.31 9.46
N MET A 226 16.07 2.59 9.07
CA MET A 226 15.75 2.97 7.69
C MET A 226 16.82 2.53 6.69
N GLN A 227 18.08 2.45 7.12
CA GLN A 227 19.14 1.94 6.26
C GLN A 227 18.89 0.47 5.94
N HIS A 228 18.45 -0.33 6.91
CA HIS A 228 18.07 -1.72 6.71
C HIS A 228 16.96 -1.85 5.67
N ILE A 229 15.88 -1.07 5.77
CA ILE A 229 14.81 -1.05 4.76
C ILE A 229 15.37 -0.76 3.35
N LYS A 230 16.19 0.29 3.23
CA LYS A 230 16.77 0.69 1.93
C LYS A 230 17.77 -0.32 1.35
N SER A 231 18.46 -1.07 2.20
CA SER A 231 19.57 -1.95 1.79
C SER A 231 19.24 -3.44 1.81
N HIS A 232 18.08 -3.83 2.36
CA HIS A 232 17.66 -5.22 2.47
C HIS A 232 16.24 -5.43 1.91
N LEU A 233 15.27 -4.57 2.19
CA LEU A 233 13.90 -4.77 1.71
C LEU A 233 13.71 -4.27 0.28
N TYR A 234 14.01 -2.99 0.01
CA TYR A 234 13.83 -2.41 -1.34
C TYR A 234 14.64 -3.12 -2.43
N PRO A 235 15.88 -3.60 -2.20
CA PRO A 235 16.61 -4.38 -3.17
C PRO A 235 16.00 -5.75 -3.50
N ASN A 236 15.05 -6.23 -2.68
CA ASN A 236 14.31 -7.48 -2.87
C ASN A 236 12.83 -7.25 -3.19
N ALA A 237 12.45 -6.02 -3.59
CA ALA A 237 11.07 -5.64 -3.92
C ALA A 237 10.04 -5.93 -2.80
N VAL A 238 10.48 -5.87 -1.54
CA VAL A 238 9.62 -5.99 -0.36
C VAL A 238 9.13 -4.60 0.05
N PRO A 239 7.83 -4.30 -0.07
CA PRO A 239 7.32 -2.99 0.31
C PRO A 239 7.02 -2.88 1.80
N VAL A 240 6.94 -1.64 2.28
CA VAL A 240 6.55 -1.30 3.65
C VAL A 240 5.31 -0.41 3.66
N LEU A 241 4.45 -0.57 4.65
CA LEU A 241 3.41 0.39 4.98
C LEU A 241 4.07 1.55 5.76
N GLU A 242 4.04 2.75 5.17
CA GLU A 242 4.49 3.97 5.82
C GLU A 242 3.29 4.67 6.46
N LEU A 243 3.37 4.92 7.76
CA LEU A 243 2.41 5.74 8.48
C LEU A 243 3.03 7.10 8.78
N THR A 244 2.39 8.17 8.32
CA THR A 244 2.83 9.55 8.56
C THR A 244 1.94 10.21 9.60
N HIS A 245 2.53 10.60 10.72
CA HIS A 245 1.85 11.33 11.79
C HIS A 245 2.30 12.79 11.79
N ASN A 246 1.38 13.73 11.57
CA ASN A 246 1.68 15.16 11.75
C ASN A 246 1.44 15.52 13.22
N HIS A 247 2.44 16.07 13.91
CA HIS A 247 2.34 16.26 15.36
C HIS A 247 1.20 17.21 15.74
N GLY A 248 0.46 16.85 16.80
CA GLY A 248 -0.66 17.61 17.34
C GLY A 248 -2.03 17.08 16.90
N THR A 249 -2.13 16.30 15.82
CA THR A 249 -3.40 15.70 15.37
C THR A 249 -3.97 14.72 16.39
N GLU A 250 -3.12 14.03 17.15
CA GLU A 250 -3.47 13.08 18.21
C GLU A 250 -4.24 13.74 19.37
N SER A 251 -4.02 15.03 19.58
CA SER A 251 -4.64 15.82 20.66
C SER A 251 -5.89 16.58 20.21
N ASP A 252 -6.17 16.62 18.92
CA ASP A 252 -7.34 17.29 18.36
C ASP A 252 -8.52 16.30 18.27
N SER A 253 -9.56 16.50 19.08
CA SER A 253 -10.73 15.61 19.10
C SER A 253 -11.52 15.63 17.80
N ASP A 254 -11.51 16.74 17.08
CA ASP A 254 -12.35 16.99 15.91
C ASP A 254 -11.62 16.65 14.61
N PHE A 255 -10.29 16.49 14.68
CA PHE A 255 -9.48 16.09 13.54
C PHE A 255 -9.77 14.65 13.11
N GLN A 256 -10.03 14.45 11.83
CA GLN A 256 -10.17 13.16 11.17
C GLN A 256 -9.56 13.21 9.78
N HIS A 257 -8.90 12.12 9.39
CA HIS A 257 -8.39 11.99 8.04
C HIS A 257 -9.48 11.60 7.05
N ASN A 258 -9.32 12.02 5.79
CA ASN A 258 -10.11 11.46 4.70
C ASN A 258 -9.67 10.02 4.39
N ASN A 259 -10.57 9.07 4.63
CA ASN A 259 -10.30 7.65 4.38
C ASN A 259 -10.36 7.24 2.89
N GLY A 260 -10.73 8.16 1.99
CA GLY A 260 -10.80 7.91 0.54
C GLY A 260 -12.08 7.21 0.06
N ASN A 261 -13.06 6.97 0.93
CA ASN A 261 -14.31 6.28 0.59
C ASN A 261 -15.57 7.17 0.68
N VAL A 262 -15.42 8.45 1.00
CA VAL A 262 -16.55 9.39 1.15
C VAL A 262 -16.49 10.49 0.08
N GLU A 263 -17.61 10.71 -0.61
CA GLU A 263 -17.74 11.82 -1.57
C GLU A 263 -17.64 13.19 -0.87
N PRO A 264 -17.04 14.22 -1.52
CA PRO A 264 -16.50 14.25 -2.88
C PRO A 264 -15.00 13.84 -2.95
N ARG A 265 -14.46 13.17 -1.92
CA ARG A 265 -13.03 12.93 -1.76
C ARG A 265 -12.66 11.45 -1.93
N ARG A 266 -13.29 10.77 -2.88
CA ARG A 266 -13.02 9.36 -3.17
C ARG A 266 -11.81 9.16 -4.06
N GLY A 267 -10.98 8.19 -3.71
CA GLY A 267 -9.78 7.83 -4.48
C GLY A 267 -9.22 6.52 -3.97
N PHE A 268 -8.24 6.59 -3.05
CA PHE A 268 -7.78 5.45 -2.27
C PHE A 268 -8.97 4.67 -1.69
N GLY A 269 -8.98 3.35 -1.88
CA GLY A 269 -10.05 2.48 -1.43
C GLY A 269 -9.75 1.85 -0.09
N HIS A 270 -8.68 1.08 -0.01
CA HIS A 270 -8.33 0.30 1.17
C HIS A 270 -6.90 -0.25 1.03
N ILE A 271 -6.39 -0.82 2.10
CA ILE A 271 -5.37 -1.88 2.00
C ILE A 271 -6.02 -3.21 2.36
N GLY A 272 -5.56 -4.30 1.76
CA GLY A 272 -6.16 -5.63 1.94
C GLY A 272 -5.18 -6.63 2.53
N PHE A 273 -5.69 -7.51 3.39
CA PHE A 273 -4.95 -8.57 4.05
C PHE A 273 -5.53 -9.93 3.70
N LEU A 274 -4.64 -10.85 3.33
CA LEU A 274 -4.95 -12.26 3.22
C LEU A 274 -4.91 -12.93 4.58
N VAL A 275 -5.91 -13.75 4.88
CA VAL A 275 -6.00 -14.59 6.07
C VAL A 275 -6.42 -16.01 5.70
N ASP A 276 -6.28 -16.97 6.61
CA ASP A 276 -6.66 -18.36 6.32
C ASP A 276 -8.17 -18.57 6.48
N ASP A 277 -8.80 -17.88 7.43
CA ASP A 277 -10.25 -17.88 7.66
C ASP A 277 -10.75 -16.48 8.06
N VAL A 278 -11.44 -15.82 7.14
CA VAL A 278 -12.02 -14.48 7.30
C VAL A 278 -13.06 -14.41 8.41
N TYR A 279 -13.80 -15.49 8.68
CA TYR A 279 -14.82 -15.50 9.73
C TYR A 279 -14.18 -15.62 11.11
N GLU A 280 -13.23 -16.54 11.27
CA GLU A 280 -12.49 -16.69 12.52
C GLU A 280 -11.68 -15.43 12.84
N PHE A 281 -10.96 -14.91 11.83
CA PHE A 281 -10.15 -13.71 12.00
C PHE A 281 -11.02 -12.48 12.32
N SER A 282 -12.13 -12.28 11.59
CA SER A 282 -13.05 -11.16 11.86
C SER A 282 -13.64 -11.25 13.27
N LYS A 283 -14.01 -12.44 13.73
CA LYS A 283 -14.49 -12.64 15.11
C LYS A 283 -13.44 -12.28 16.15
N GLY A 284 -12.16 -12.59 15.88
CA GLY A 284 -11.03 -12.17 16.72
C GLY A 284 -10.93 -10.65 16.82
N LEU A 285 -10.97 -9.96 15.69
CA LEU A 285 -10.96 -8.49 15.62
C LEU A 285 -12.15 -7.86 16.35
N GLU A 286 -13.37 -8.40 16.18
CA GLU A 286 -14.55 -7.95 16.92
C GLU A 286 -14.36 -8.12 18.44
N GLY A 287 -13.79 -9.24 18.87
CA GLY A 287 -13.47 -9.49 20.28
C GLY A 287 -12.43 -8.52 20.85
N ALA A 288 -11.53 -8.02 20.00
CA ALA A 288 -10.57 -6.97 20.32
C ALA A 288 -11.16 -5.54 20.25
N GLY A 289 -12.43 -5.40 19.86
CA GLY A 289 -13.12 -4.11 19.77
C GLY A 289 -12.86 -3.33 18.48
N VAL A 290 -12.34 -3.99 17.44
CA VAL A 290 -12.16 -3.37 16.11
C VAL A 290 -13.53 -3.14 15.46
N GLU A 291 -13.72 -1.94 14.90
CA GLU A 291 -14.96 -1.57 14.22
C GLU A 291 -15.02 -2.16 12.80
N PHE A 292 -16.22 -2.55 12.35
CA PHE A 292 -16.44 -3.08 11.01
C PHE A 292 -17.31 -2.14 10.18
N HIS A 293 -16.83 -1.83 8.97
CA HIS A 293 -17.68 -1.26 7.94
C HIS A 293 -18.61 -2.33 7.34
N LYS A 294 -18.08 -3.54 7.12
CA LYS A 294 -18.82 -4.69 6.58
C LYS A 294 -18.27 -5.99 7.16
N LYS A 295 -19.12 -6.82 7.77
CA LYS A 295 -18.74 -8.16 8.25
C LYS A 295 -18.75 -9.21 7.12
N PRO A 296 -18.14 -10.40 7.34
CA PRO A 296 -18.12 -11.48 6.34
C PRO A 296 -19.50 -11.85 5.77
N ASP A 297 -20.51 -11.81 6.64
CA ASP A 297 -21.90 -12.16 6.34
C ASP A 297 -22.81 -10.97 6.04
N ASP A 298 -22.28 -9.76 5.88
CA ASP A 298 -23.08 -8.58 5.51
C ASP A 298 -23.23 -8.42 3.99
N GLY A 299 -24.20 -7.62 3.53
CA GLY A 299 -24.37 -7.24 2.13
C GLY A 299 -24.76 -8.38 1.18
N SER A 300 -24.55 -8.19 -0.13
CA SER A 300 -24.73 -9.26 -1.13
C SER A 300 -23.49 -10.15 -1.22
N MET A 301 -22.30 -9.55 -1.19
CA MET A 301 -21.01 -10.23 -1.35
C MET A 301 -20.55 -10.87 -0.04
N LYS A 302 -20.49 -12.20 -0.01
CA LYS A 302 -20.07 -13.00 1.16
C LYS A 302 -18.63 -13.47 1.07
N GLY A 303 -18.03 -13.78 2.22
CA GLY A 303 -16.68 -14.35 2.29
C GLY A 303 -15.54 -13.33 2.24
N LEU A 304 -15.85 -12.04 2.43
CA LEU A 304 -14.89 -10.97 2.69
C LEU A 304 -15.45 -10.02 3.74
N ALA A 305 -14.56 -9.33 4.45
CA ALA A 305 -14.91 -8.28 5.39
C ALA A 305 -14.12 -6.99 5.14
N PHE A 306 -14.66 -5.87 5.63
CA PHE A 306 -13.98 -4.59 5.74
C PHE A 306 -14.07 -4.13 7.20
N CYS A 307 -12.95 -4.15 7.90
CA CYS A 307 -12.82 -3.48 9.18
C CYS A 307 -12.29 -2.05 9.02
N LEU A 308 -12.34 -1.27 10.08
CA LEU A 308 -11.80 0.09 10.12
C LEU A 308 -10.53 0.10 10.97
N ASP A 309 -9.48 0.74 10.45
CA ASP A 309 -8.35 1.11 11.29
C ASP A 309 -8.72 2.31 12.21
N PRO A 310 -7.84 2.71 13.15
CA PRO A 310 -8.13 3.79 14.09
C PRO A 310 -8.42 5.15 13.44
N ASP A 311 -8.05 5.34 12.19
CA ASP A 311 -8.24 6.54 11.39
C ASP A 311 -9.44 6.43 10.44
N GLY A 312 -10.13 5.29 10.45
CA GLY A 312 -11.31 5.01 9.62
C GLY A 312 -10.98 4.58 8.18
N TYR A 313 -9.71 4.26 7.88
CA TYR A 313 -9.38 3.60 6.63
C TYR A 313 -9.98 2.20 6.60
N TRP A 314 -10.45 1.80 5.42
CA TRP A 314 -10.98 0.46 5.25
C TRP A 314 -9.82 -0.51 5.12
N ILE A 315 -9.91 -1.61 5.86
CA ILE A 315 -8.99 -2.73 5.78
C ILE A 315 -9.78 -3.94 5.28
N GLU A 316 -9.48 -4.36 4.06
CA GLU A 316 -10.11 -5.54 3.48
C GLU A 316 -9.49 -6.81 4.05
N ILE A 317 -10.33 -7.80 4.35
CA ILE A 317 -9.91 -9.10 4.88
C ILE A 317 -10.47 -10.17 3.96
N ILE A 318 -9.57 -10.93 3.34
CA ILE A 318 -9.88 -11.93 2.32
C ILE A 318 -9.21 -13.26 2.64
N ASN A 319 -9.88 -14.36 2.31
CA ASN A 319 -9.26 -15.67 2.39
C ASN A 319 -8.15 -15.84 1.35
N ARG A 320 -7.02 -16.41 1.77
CA ARG A 320 -6.00 -16.93 0.86
C ARG A 320 -6.63 -17.87 -0.17
N GLY A 321 -6.20 -17.71 -1.42
CA GLY A 321 -6.67 -18.49 -2.56
C GLY A 321 -8.13 -18.25 -2.97
N MET A 322 -8.79 -17.20 -2.46
CA MET A 322 -10.12 -16.81 -2.93
C MET A 322 -10.06 -16.37 -4.40
N ASN A 323 -10.92 -16.94 -5.24
CA ASN A 323 -11.00 -16.63 -6.68
C ASN A 323 -12.14 -15.64 -6.96
N PRO A 324 -12.11 -14.93 -8.11
CA PRO A 324 -13.19 -14.02 -8.49
C PRO A 324 -14.57 -14.69 -8.57
N GLU A 325 -14.66 -15.98 -8.94
CA GLU A 325 -15.94 -16.68 -8.97
C GLU A 325 -16.47 -17.07 -7.58
N SER A 326 -15.64 -16.94 -6.53
CA SER A 326 -16.03 -17.24 -5.14
C SER A 326 -16.85 -16.12 -4.50
N PHE A 327 -16.80 -14.90 -5.05
CA PHE A 327 -17.65 -13.80 -4.61
C PHE A 327 -19.10 -14.08 -5.07
N LYS A 328 -19.92 -14.56 -4.14
CA LYS A 328 -21.34 -14.85 -4.37
C LYS A 328 -22.23 -13.62 -4.28
#